data_AF-A0A848UV68-F1
#
_entry.id   AF-A0A848UV68-F1
#
_cell.length_a   1.000
_cell.length_b   1.000
_cell.length_c   1.000
_cell.angle_alpha   90.00
_cell.angle_beta   90.00
_cell.angle_gamma   90.00
#
_symmetry.space_group_name_H-M   'P 1'
#
loop_
_entity.id
_entity.type
_entity.pdbx_description
1 polymer ?
#
loop_
_entity_poly.entity_id
_entity_poly.type
_entity_poly.pdbx_seq_one_letter_code
_entity_poly.pdbx_strand_id
1 'polypeptide(L)'
;MRLKFLIVSLFGLTIFSVAQPTQEGVVVDKIIAKVDDYIVLKSDLERAYLDYLSKGQPRTSEAKCQILENLVVNKMLVAKAEIDSILVQDAEVTSNLDRRMSMIMQSVGG
;
A
#
# COMPACT_ATOMS: atom_id res chain seq x y z
N MET A 1 -67.50 0.51 -10.90
CA MET A 1 -66.36 0.91 -11.78
C MET A 1 -65.19 1.55 -11.03
N ARG A 2 -65.37 2.09 -9.80
CA ARG A 2 -64.30 2.76 -9.02
C ARG A 2 -63.29 1.83 -8.33
N LEU A 3 -63.67 0.58 -8.01
CA LEU A 3 -62.78 -0.37 -7.31
C LEU A 3 -61.71 -0.99 -8.23
N LYS A 4 -62.01 -1.16 -9.53
CA LYS A 4 -61.08 -1.69 -10.54
C LYS A 4 -59.90 -0.74 -10.81
N PHE A 5 -60.16 0.57 -10.77
CA PHE A 5 -59.11 1.60 -10.91
C PHE A 5 -58.14 1.64 -9.71
N LEU A 6 -58.62 1.32 -8.50
CA LEU A 6 -57.81 1.34 -7.29
C LEU A 6 -56.84 0.14 -7.23
N ILE A 7 -57.25 -1.03 -7.71
CA ILE A 7 -56.40 -2.24 -7.79
C ILE A 7 -55.31 -2.08 -8.87
N VAL A 8 -55.61 -1.43 -10.00
CA VAL A 8 -54.62 -1.14 -11.06
C VAL A 8 -53.57 -0.13 -10.60
N SER A 9 -53.95 0.85 -9.76
CA SER A 9 -53.00 1.81 -9.18
C SER A 9 -52.07 1.19 -8.13
N LEU A 10 -52.51 0.14 -7.42
CA LEU A 10 -51.71 -0.53 -6.39
C LEU A 10 -50.71 -1.54 -6.99
N PHE A 11 -51.06 -2.13 -8.14
CA PHE A 11 -50.18 -3.09 -8.84
C PHE A 11 -49.11 -2.42 -9.72
N GLY A 12 -49.27 -1.13 -10.05
CA GLY A 12 -48.25 -0.35 -10.78
C GLY A 12 -47.05 0.07 -9.93
N LEU A 13 -47.16 0.04 -8.59
CA LEU A 13 -46.12 0.54 -7.69
C LEU A 13 -45.08 -0.52 -7.28
N THR A 14 -45.35 -1.80 -7.52
CA THR A 14 -44.47 -2.91 -7.09
C THR A 14 -43.38 -3.30 -8.10
N ILE A 15 -43.28 -2.62 -9.25
CA ILE A 15 -42.34 -2.99 -10.32
C ILE A 15 -41.05 -2.14 -10.31
N PHE A 16 -40.95 -1.11 -9.47
CA PHE A 16 -39.69 -0.39 -9.25
C PHE A 16 -38.82 -1.10 -8.21
N SER A 17 -38.43 -2.34 -8.52
CA SER A 17 -37.26 -2.96 -7.89
C SER A 17 -36.03 -2.17 -8.34
N VAL A 18 -35.60 -1.25 -7.49
CA VAL A 18 -34.35 -0.51 -7.64
C VAL A 18 -33.21 -1.53 -7.57
N ALA A 19 -32.64 -1.88 -8.73
CA ALA A 19 -31.39 -2.63 -8.77
C ALA A 19 -30.32 -1.73 -8.12
N GLN A 20 -29.95 -2.05 -6.88
CA GLN A 20 -28.82 -1.38 -6.24
C GLN A 20 -27.57 -1.65 -7.08
N PRO A 21 -26.83 -0.62 -7.52
CA PRO A 21 -25.51 -0.85 -8.07
C PRO A 21 -24.68 -1.46 -6.95
N THR A 22 -24.28 -2.72 -7.12
CA THR A 22 -23.29 -3.36 -6.27
C THR A 22 -22.05 -2.47 -6.30
N GLN A 23 -21.81 -1.73 -5.21
CA GLN A 23 -20.54 -1.03 -5.02
C GLN A 23 -19.47 -2.10 -5.01
N GLU A 24 -18.80 -2.28 -6.15
CA GLU A 24 -17.54 -3.00 -6.19
C GLU A 24 -16.64 -2.36 -5.14
N GLY A 25 -16.20 -3.17 -4.16
CA GLY A 25 -15.51 -2.69 -2.98
C GLY A 25 -14.35 -1.75 -3.35
N VAL A 26 -14.23 -0.64 -2.61
CA VAL A 26 -13.16 0.33 -2.84
C VAL A 26 -11.81 -0.37 -2.64
N VAL A 27 -11.04 -0.51 -3.71
CA VAL A 27 -9.67 -1.05 -3.64
C VAL A 27 -8.78 0.02 -2.99
N VAL A 28 -8.54 -0.13 -1.68
CA VAL A 28 -7.77 0.82 -0.87
C VAL A 28 -6.29 0.81 -1.26
N ASP A 29 -5.74 -0.37 -1.56
CA ASP A 29 -4.36 -0.50 -2.02
C ASP A 29 -4.24 -1.66 -3.02
N LYS A 30 -3.38 -1.48 -4.01
CA LYS A 30 -3.14 -2.47 -5.07
C LYS A 30 -1.78 -3.12 -4.85
N ILE A 31 -1.73 -4.44 -4.98
CA ILE A 31 -0.48 -5.20 -5.03
C ILE A 31 0.11 -5.03 -6.44
N ILE A 32 1.35 -4.57 -6.52
CA ILE A 32 2.04 -4.32 -7.80
C ILE A 32 3.07 -5.41 -8.13
N ALA A 33 3.59 -6.12 -7.11
CA ALA A 33 4.49 -7.26 -7.29
C ALA A 33 4.41 -8.21 -6.07
N LYS A 34 4.71 -9.49 -6.29
CA LYS A 34 4.84 -10.53 -5.26
C LYS A 34 6.22 -11.18 -5.39
N VAL A 35 6.97 -11.23 -4.29
CA VAL A 35 8.29 -11.87 -4.17
C VAL A 35 8.19 -12.91 -3.07
N ASP A 36 7.97 -14.16 -3.45
CA ASP A 36 7.69 -15.25 -2.51
C ASP A 36 6.50 -14.92 -1.58
N ASP A 37 6.69 -14.91 -0.25
CA ASP A 37 5.67 -14.53 0.73
C ASP A 37 5.55 -13.02 0.96
N TYR A 38 6.45 -12.21 0.38
CA TYR A 38 6.45 -10.77 0.51
C TYR A 38 5.71 -10.10 -0.66
N ILE A 39 4.88 -9.10 -0.35
CA ILE A 39 4.18 -8.29 -1.36
C ILE A 39 4.73 -6.87 -1.40
N VAL A 40 4.71 -6.27 -2.59
CA VAL A 40 5.00 -4.85 -2.80
C VAL A 40 3.68 -4.15 -3.14
N LEU A 41 3.34 -3.15 -2.34
CA LEU A 41 2.12 -2.36 -2.48
C LEU A 41 2.36 -1.11 -3.34
N LYS A 42 1.30 -0.62 -3.98
CA LYS A 42 1.34 0.63 -4.75
C LYS A 42 1.67 1.81 -3.85
N SER A 43 1.13 1.83 -2.62
CA SER A 43 1.44 2.89 -1.65
C SER A 43 2.93 2.96 -1.29
N ASP A 44 3.61 1.81 -1.23
CA ASP A 44 5.02 1.75 -0.86
C ASP A 44 5.90 2.36 -1.95
N LEU A 45 5.60 2.03 -3.20
CA LEU A 45 6.27 2.65 -4.36
C LEU A 45 6.02 4.15 -4.41
N GLU A 46 4.79 4.61 -4.16
CA GLU A 46 4.46 6.03 -4.16
C GLU A 46 5.17 6.78 -3.02
N ARG A 47 5.20 6.22 -1.80
CA ARG A 47 5.94 6.79 -0.67
C ARG A 47 7.44 6.89 -0.96
N ALA A 48 8.04 5.83 -1.49
CA ALA A 48 9.46 5.83 -1.86
C ALA A 48 9.76 6.83 -2.98
N TYR A 49 8.83 6.99 -3.94
CA TYR A 49 8.95 8.01 -4.98
C TYR A 49 8.83 9.43 -4.42
N LEU A 50 7.95 9.67 -3.45
CA LEU A 50 7.84 10.98 -2.79
C LEU A 50 9.13 11.34 -2.02
N ASP A 51 9.75 10.37 -1.34
CA ASP A 51 11.05 10.56 -0.68
C ASP A 51 12.18 10.81 -1.69
N TYR A 52 12.16 10.12 -2.84
CA TYR A 52 13.10 10.40 -3.93
C TYR A 52 12.98 11.84 -4.43
N LEU A 53 11.75 12.35 -4.56
CA LEU A 53 11.49 13.73 -4.96
C LEU A 53 11.85 14.76 -3.89
N SER A 54 11.67 14.44 -2.61
CA SER A 54 12.02 15.34 -1.50
C SER A 54 13.53 15.62 -1.45
N LYS A 55 14.35 14.68 -1.95
CA LYS A 55 15.81 14.80 -2.12
C LYS A 55 16.22 15.65 -3.34
N GLY A 56 15.27 16.31 -4.01
CA GLY A 56 15.54 17.19 -5.16
C GLY A 56 15.86 16.46 -6.46
N GLN A 57 15.55 15.16 -6.55
CA GLN A 57 15.86 14.36 -7.72
C GLN A 57 14.86 14.61 -8.88
N PRO A 58 15.29 14.47 -10.15
CA PRO A 58 14.46 14.76 -11.31
C PRO A 58 13.30 13.76 -11.45
N ARG A 59 12.13 14.25 -11.90
CA ARG A 59 10.97 13.43 -12.20
C ARG A 59 11.14 12.71 -13.53
N THR A 60 11.71 11.50 -13.51
CA THR A 60 11.81 10.64 -14.70
C THR A 60 10.91 9.40 -14.57
N SER A 61 10.53 8.81 -15.70
CA SER A 61 9.81 7.53 -15.75
C SER A 61 10.70 6.40 -15.26
N GLU A 62 11.99 6.48 -15.52
CA GLU A 62 13.01 5.50 -15.17
C GLU A 62 13.20 5.44 -13.65
N ALA A 63 13.11 6.57 -12.95
CA ALA A 63 13.24 6.63 -11.49
C ALA A 63 12.20 5.75 -10.79
N LYS A 64 10.95 5.72 -11.27
CA LYS A 64 9.92 4.85 -10.69
C LYS A 64 10.24 3.37 -10.89
N CYS A 65 10.76 3.01 -12.06
CA CYS A 65 11.17 1.63 -12.35
C CYS A 65 12.33 1.20 -11.44
N GLN A 66 13.36 2.04 -11.31
CA GLN A 66 14.51 1.79 -10.45
C GLN A 66 14.12 1.67 -8.97
N ILE A 67 13.19 2.51 -8.49
CA ILE A 67 12.69 2.42 -7.13
C ILE A 67 11.92 1.10 -6.93
N LEU A 68 11.09 0.70 -7.89
CA LEU A 68 10.40 -0.58 -7.84
C LEU A 68 11.38 -1.76 -7.83
N GLU A 69 12.41 -1.72 -8.67
CA GLU A 69 13.48 -2.72 -8.71
C GLU A 69 14.17 -2.83 -7.35
N ASN A 70 14.56 -1.70 -6.76
CA ASN A 70 15.16 -1.67 -5.43
C ASN A 70 14.22 -2.25 -4.36
N LEU A 71 12.93 -1.94 -4.40
CA LEU A 71 11.94 -2.51 -3.47
C LEU A 71 11.85 -4.02 -3.62
N VAL A 72 11.80 -4.53 -4.86
CA VAL A 72 11.75 -5.97 -5.16
C VAL A 72 13.01 -6.68 -4.68
N VAL A 73 14.19 -6.13 -4.99
CA VAL A 73 15.48 -6.69 -4.56
C VAL A 73 15.58 -6.73 -3.04
N ASN A 74 15.16 -5.66 -2.34
CA ASN A 74 15.16 -5.65 -0.88
C ASN A 74 14.26 -6.74 -0.29
N LYS A 75 13.06 -6.94 -0.83
CA LYS A 75 12.17 -8.03 -0.39
C LYS A 75 12.75 -9.41 -0.70
N MET A 76 13.40 -9.56 -1.86
CA MET A 76 14.10 -10.80 -2.23
C MET A 76 15.24 -11.13 -1.25
N LEU A 77 16.03 -10.13 -0.86
CA LEU A 77 17.11 -10.31 0.12
C LEU A 77 16.58 -10.71 1.50
N VAL A 78 15.45 -10.15 1.93
CA VAL A 78 14.78 -10.54 3.19
C VAL A 78 14.27 -11.98 3.11
N ALA A 79 13.58 -12.35 2.02
CA ALA A 79 13.12 -13.72 1.81
C ALA A 79 14.29 -14.72 1.81
N LYS A 80 15.42 -14.34 1.20
CA LYS A 80 16.62 -15.16 1.19
C LYS A 80 17.27 -15.28 2.57
N ALA A 81 17.33 -14.20 3.35
CA ALA A 81 17.87 -14.21 4.71
C ALA A 81 17.06 -15.12 5.66
N GLU A 82 15.75 -15.21 5.44
CA GLU A 82 14.87 -16.14 6.16
C GLU A 82 15.19 -17.60 5.83
N ILE A 83 15.33 -17.92 4.54
CA ILE A 83 15.74 -19.26 4.08
C ILE A 83 17.13 -19.64 4.62
N ASP A 84 18.07 -18.69 4.58
CA ASP A 84 19.44 -18.88 5.05
C ASP A 84 19.58 -18.72 6.57
N SER A 85 18.46 -18.61 7.31
CA SER A 85 18.40 -18.58 8.78
C SER A 85 19.31 -17.53 9.43
N ILE A 86 19.39 -16.33 8.84
CA ILE A 86 20.14 -15.22 9.41
C ILE A 86 19.29 -14.57 10.50
N LEU A 87 19.71 -14.72 11.76
CA LEU A 87 19.03 -14.16 12.92
C LEU A 87 19.72 -12.87 13.39
N VAL A 88 18.94 -11.81 13.60
CA VAL A 88 19.41 -10.55 14.17
C VAL A 88 19.01 -10.51 15.65
N GLN A 89 19.95 -10.25 16.54
CA GLN A 89 19.70 -10.17 17.99
C GLN A 89 19.19 -8.79 18.40
N ASP A 90 18.27 -8.72 19.36
CA ASP A 90 17.72 -7.45 19.86
C ASP A 90 18.79 -6.50 20.44
N ALA A 91 19.83 -7.07 21.07
CA ALA A 91 20.97 -6.31 21.58
C ALA A 91 21.73 -5.58 20.46
N GLU A 92 21.82 -6.20 19.28
CA GLU A 92 22.44 -5.58 18.09
C GLU A 92 21.57 -4.45 17.55
N VAL A 93 20.24 -4.65 17.48
CA VAL A 93 19.30 -3.61 17.05
C VAL A 93 19.39 -2.41 17.99
N THR A 94 19.35 -2.63 19.30
CA THR A 94 19.44 -1.57 20.32
C THR A 94 20.76 -0.80 20.20
N SER A 95 21.88 -1.50 20.06
CA SER A 95 23.19 -0.87 19.86
C SER A 95 23.28 -0.04 18.58
N ASN A 96 22.59 -0.46 17.51
CA ASN A 96 22.51 0.32 16.27
C ASN A 96 21.62 1.55 16.42
N LEU A 97 20.52 1.45 17.18
CA LEU A 97 19.64 2.58 17.48
C LEU A 97 20.34 3.64 18.32
N ASP A 98 21.06 3.25 19.39
CA ASP A 98 21.81 4.16 20.25
C ASP A 98 22.90 4.91 19.47
N ARG A 99 23.59 4.22 18.54
CA ARG A 99 24.56 4.83 17.64
C ARG A 99 23.92 5.86 16.72
N ARG A 100 22.75 5.57 16.15
CA ARG A 100 22.02 6.53 15.32
C ARG A 100 21.51 7.72 16.13
N MET A 101 21.00 7.49 17.32
CA MET A 101 20.52 8.54 18.22
C MET A 101 21.66 9.48 18.65
N SER A 102 22.82 8.93 19.01
CA SER A 102 23.98 9.74 19.37
C SER A 102 24.50 10.59 18.20
N MET A 103 24.50 10.06 16.96
CA MET A 103 24.81 10.87 15.76
C MET A 103 23.83 12.02 15.56
N ILE A 104 22.52 11.76 15.75
CA ILE A 104 21.50 12.82 15.64
C ILE A 104 21.73 13.87 16.73
N MET A 105 21.90 13.48 18.00
CA MET A 105 22.15 14.42 19.09
C MET A 105 23.37 15.32 18.84
N GLN A 106 24.46 14.77 18.29
CA GLN A 106 25.63 15.55 17.89
C GLN A 106 25.34 16.54 16.76
N SER A 107 24.45 16.20 15.83
CA SER A 107 24.06 17.11 14.73
C SER A 107 23.11 18.24 15.14
N VAL A 108 22.37 18.09 16.25
CA VAL A 108 21.40 19.08 16.74
C VAL A 108 21.96 19.95 17.89
N GLY A 109 22.95 19.45 18.63
CA GLY A 109 23.56 20.13 19.78
C GLY A 109 24.76 21.04 19.47
N GLY A 110 24.99 21.36 18.19
CA GLY A 110 25.97 22.34 17.74
C GLY A 110 25.41 23.76 17.68
#